data_AF-A0A944Q127-F1
#
_entry.id   AF-A0A944Q127-F1
#
_cell.length_a   1.000
_cell.length_b   1.000
_cell.length_c   1.000
_cell.angle_alpha   90.00
_cell.angle_beta   90.00
_cell.angle_gamma   90.00
#
_symmetry.space_group_name_H-M   'P 1'
#
loop_
_entity.id
_entity.type
_entity.pdbx_description
1 polymer ?
#
loop_
_entity_poly.entity_id
_entity_poly.type
_entity_poly.pdbx_seq_one_letter_code
_entity_poly.pdbx_strand_id
1 'polypeptide(L)'
;MSTPLEEWEVQDFLNRGINLLLVDFFWTRWLNRSELSDLEMGELAILGQQNLVEPWRHFSGPDSGKIRDLLLANAEEVSSGFQSWIQSNPSSSLLADGIREPLSRLVTADGFSAFTNSGFGKLAEISYGEADSLARKVKSLEHREWTPGDLPQLAVCATLGVLIASALHNKNYRLAFFLSNWFERVGCTDLIV
;
A
#
# COMPACT_ATOMS: atom_id res chain seq x y z
N MET A 1 24.15 -10.76 -7.16
CA MET A 1 23.69 -11.84 -6.25
C MET A 1 23.12 -11.12 -5.04
N SER A 2 21.83 -10.80 -5.09
CA SER A 2 21.09 -10.19 -3.99
C SER A 2 20.95 -11.23 -2.88
N THR A 3 21.18 -10.83 -1.64
CA THR A 3 21.30 -11.76 -0.52
C THR A 3 19.92 -12.31 -0.16
N PRO A 4 19.74 -13.60 0.19
CA PRO A 4 18.43 -14.15 0.63
C PRO A 4 17.79 -13.41 1.82
N LEU A 5 18.58 -12.61 2.52
CA LEU A 5 18.19 -11.71 3.60
C LEU A 5 17.43 -10.45 3.13
N GLU A 6 17.39 -10.13 1.84
CA GLU A 6 16.73 -8.91 1.32
C GLU A 6 15.31 -9.19 0.82
N GLU A 7 15.04 -10.39 0.28
CA GLU A 7 13.73 -10.76 -0.27
C GLU A 7 12.66 -10.96 0.81
N TRP A 8 13.02 -11.50 1.97
CA TRP A 8 12.06 -11.71 3.08
C TRP A 8 11.61 -10.39 3.70
N GLU A 9 12.47 -9.37 3.74
CA GLU A 9 12.14 -8.03 4.26
C GLU A 9 11.09 -7.36 3.35
N VAL A 10 11.25 -7.45 2.04
CA VAL A 10 10.26 -6.94 1.07
C VAL A 10 8.96 -7.73 1.17
N GLN A 11 9.01 -9.05 1.37
CA GLN A 11 7.80 -9.86 1.52
C GLN A 11 7.05 -9.57 2.82
N ASP A 12 7.77 -9.37 3.92
CA ASP A 12 7.19 -8.96 5.20
C ASP A 12 6.57 -7.56 5.10
N PHE A 13 7.28 -6.61 4.47
CA PHE A 13 6.76 -5.27 4.17
C PHE A 13 5.46 -5.34 3.35
N LEU A 14 5.44 -6.16 2.30
CA LEU A 14 4.25 -6.43 1.48
C LEU A 14 3.07 -6.93 2.32
N ASN A 15 3.30 -7.96 3.13
CA ASN A 15 2.26 -8.57 3.95
C ASN A 15 1.69 -7.57 4.95
N ARG A 16 2.55 -6.77 5.60
CA ARG A 16 2.12 -5.74 6.55
C ARG A 16 1.27 -4.67 5.88
N GLY A 17 1.69 -4.14 4.74
CA GLY A 17 0.91 -3.12 4.04
C GLY A 17 -0.42 -3.64 3.48
N ILE A 18 -0.46 -4.88 2.97
CA ILE A 18 -1.72 -5.50 2.53
C ILE A 18 -2.68 -5.66 3.72
N ASN A 19 -2.19 -6.18 4.85
CA ASN A 19 -3.00 -6.33 6.05
C ASN A 19 -3.53 -4.98 6.55
N LEU A 20 -2.68 -3.95 6.58
CA LEU A 20 -3.06 -2.58 6.93
C LEU A 20 -4.19 -2.07 6.03
N LEU A 21 -4.07 -2.20 4.71
CA LEU A 21 -5.12 -1.78 3.77
C LEU A 21 -6.42 -2.58 3.92
N LEU A 22 -6.35 -3.88 4.17
CA LEU A 22 -7.54 -4.71 4.39
C LEU A 22 -8.25 -4.33 5.69
N VAL A 23 -7.50 -4.14 6.77
CA VAL A 23 -8.06 -3.70 8.06
C VAL A 23 -8.70 -2.34 7.90
N ASP A 24 -8.03 -1.38 7.26
CA ASP A 24 -8.56 -0.04 7.01
C ASP A 24 -9.86 -0.09 6.21
N PHE A 25 -9.89 -0.89 5.13
CA PHE A 25 -11.10 -1.08 4.32
C PHE A 25 -12.28 -1.61 5.16
N PHE A 26 -12.06 -2.64 5.98
CA PHE A 26 -13.12 -3.18 6.84
C PHE A 26 -13.53 -2.19 7.92
N TRP A 27 -12.56 -1.60 8.62
CA TRP A 27 -12.80 -0.65 9.70
C TRP A 27 -13.63 0.54 9.23
N THR A 28 -13.27 1.11 8.08
CA THR A 28 -14.00 2.21 7.43
C THR A 28 -15.39 1.82 7.00
N ARG A 29 -15.57 0.60 6.46
CA ARG A 29 -16.88 0.08 6.12
C ARG A 29 -17.79 -0.03 7.35
N TRP A 30 -17.24 -0.42 8.50
CA TRP A 30 -17.99 -0.46 9.76
C TRP A 30 -18.33 0.93 10.27
N LEU A 31 -17.38 1.87 10.24
CA LEU A 31 -17.58 3.25 10.66
C LEU A 31 -18.65 4.00 9.83
N ASN A 32 -18.83 3.62 8.57
CA ASN A 32 -19.85 4.19 7.69
C ASN A 32 -21.28 3.69 7.96
N ARG A 33 -21.49 2.78 8.92
CA ARG A 33 -22.84 2.35 9.33
C ARG A 33 -23.50 3.48 10.13
N SER A 34 -24.78 3.75 9.84
CA SER A 34 -25.54 4.87 10.41
C SER A 34 -25.80 4.76 11.92
N GLU A 35 -25.73 3.54 12.47
CA GLU A 35 -25.96 3.28 13.89
C GLU A 35 -24.96 2.23 14.36
N LEU A 36 -23.98 2.67 15.17
CA LEU A 36 -23.08 1.79 15.91
C LEU A 36 -23.47 1.84 17.40
N SER A 37 -23.59 0.67 18.01
CA SER A 37 -23.77 0.55 19.45
C SER A 37 -22.49 0.93 20.21
N ASP A 38 -22.62 1.23 21.51
CA ASP A 38 -21.47 1.47 22.40
C ASP A 38 -20.47 0.30 22.38
N LEU A 39 -20.96 -0.93 22.30
CA LEU A 39 -20.12 -2.13 22.22
C LEU A 39 -19.35 -2.17 20.90
N GLU A 40 -20.03 -1.95 19.76
CA GLU A 40 -19.38 -1.92 18.44
C GLU A 40 -18.33 -0.80 18.36
N MET A 41 -18.60 0.39 18.93
CA MET A 41 -17.62 1.47 18.99
C MET A 41 -16.39 1.09 19.82
N GLY A 42 -16.58 0.42 20.96
CA GLY A 42 -15.47 -0.09 21.78
C GLY A 42 -14.64 -1.15 21.06
N GLU A 43 -15.28 -2.08 20.35
CA GLU A 43 -14.60 -3.10 19.54
C GLU A 43 -13.81 -2.46 18.38
N LEU A 44 -14.39 -1.47 17.71
CA LEU A 44 -13.70 -0.73 16.64
C LEU A 44 -12.52 0.08 17.16
N ALA A 45 -12.59 0.63 18.37
CA ALA A 45 -11.45 1.30 19.00
C ALA A 45 -10.28 0.33 19.24
N ILE A 46 -10.57 -0.85 19.81
CA ILE A 46 -9.57 -1.91 20.04
C ILE A 46 -8.93 -2.34 18.71
N LEU A 47 -9.78 -2.59 17.69
CA LEU A 47 -9.30 -2.97 16.36
C LEU A 47 -8.42 -1.88 15.75
N GLY A 48 -8.82 -0.62 15.83
CA GLY A 48 -8.05 0.52 15.31
C GLY A 48 -6.71 0.68 16.03
N GLN A 49 -6.66 0.56 17.35
CA GLN A 49 -5.42 0.66 18.11
C GLN A 49 -4.43 -0.45 17.74
N GLN A 50 -4.90 -1.70 17.71
CA GLN A 50 -4.04 -2.88 17.53
C GLN A 50 -3.66 -3.11 16.07
N ASN A 51 -4.55 -2.78 15.13
CA ASN A 51 -4.42 -3.22 13.74
C ASN A 51 -4.28 -2.05 12.74
N LEU A 52 -4.44 -0.79 13.17
CA LEU A 52 -4.21 0.39 12.32
C LEU A 52 -3.10 1.28 12.84
N VAL A 53 -3.20 1.80 14.07
CA VAL A 53 -2.25 2.82 14.58
C VAL A 53 -0.82 2.27 14.64
N GLU A 54 -0.60 1.18 15.37
CA GLU A 54 0.74 0.61 15.50
C GLU A 54 1.24 0.01 14.18
N PRO A 55 0.46 -0.78 13.41
CA PRO A 55 0.90 -1.25 12.11
C PRO A 55 1.24 -0.13 11.13
N TRP A 56 0.47 0.97 11.11
CA TRP A 56 0.79 2.15 10.30
C TRP A 56 2.15 2.74 10.67
N ARG A 57 2.43 2.94 11.97
CA ARG A 57 3.72 3.46 12.44
C ARG A 57 4.89 2.57 12.01
N HIS A 58 4.73 1.25 12.09
CA HIS A 58 5.77 0.32 11.67
C HIS A 58 5.94 0.30 10.15
N PHE A 59 4.85 0.35 9.39
CA PHE A 59 4.85 0.32 7.93
C PHE A 59 5.43 1.60 7.31
N SER A 60 5.01 2.76 7.81
CA SER A 60 5.43 4.09 7.32
C SER A 60 6.68 4.64 8.03
N GLY A 61 7.24 3.85 8.96
CA GLY A 61 8.37 4.23 9.80
C GLY A 61 9.73 4.19 9.10
N PRO A 62 10.83 4.36 9.86
CA PRO A 62 12.19 4.49 9.30
C PRO A 62 12.64 3.32 8.41
N ASP A 63 12.13 2.12 8.66
CA ASP A 63 12.49 0.93 7.87
C ASP A 63 11.93 0.96 6.44
N SER A 64 10.88 1.75 6.18
CA SER A 64 10.37 1.95 4.82
C SER A 64 11.42 2.55 3.88
N GLY A 65 12.36 3.36 4.40
CA GLY A 65 13.47 3.91 3.63
C GLY A 65 14.44 2.83 3.14
N LYS A 66 14.70 1.80 3.95
CA LYS A 66 15.56 0.67 3.56
C LYS A 66 14.91 -0.13 2.43
N ILE A 67 13.60 -0.36 2.53
CA ILE A 67 12.83 -1.05 1.48
C ILE A 67 12.87 -0.26 0.18
N ARG A 68 12.68 1.07 0.23
CA ARG A 68 12.83 1.94 -0.94
C ARG A 68 14.21 1.77 -1.58
N ASP A 69 15.27 1.90 -0.80
CA ASP A 69 16.64 1.87 -1.33
C ASP A 69 16.97 0.50 -1.94
N LEU A 70 16.47 -0.59 -1.35
CA LEU A 70 16.57 -1.93 -1.90
C LEU A 70 15.82 -2.08 -3.23
N LEU A 71 14.59 -1.55 -3.32
CA LEU A 71 13.81 -1.57 -4.56
C LEU A 71 14.53 -0.82 -5.68
N LEU A 72 15.05 0.37 -5.38
CA LEU A 72 15.76 1.21 -6.35
C LEU A 72 17.08 0.56 -6.82
N ALA A 73 17.82 -0.10 -5.92
CA ALA A 73 19.04 -0.81 -6.28
C ALA A 73 18.80 -1.95 -7.29
N ASN A 74 17.59 -2.49 -7.35
CA ASN A 74 17.21 -3.60 -8.22
C ASN A 74 16.33 -3.15 -9.42
N ALA A 75 16.17 -1.85 -9.67
CA ALA A 75 15.22 -1.31 -10.65
C ALA A 75 15.37 -1.93 -12.05
N GLU A 76 16.60 -2.14 -12.53
CA GLU A 76 16.87 -2.78 -13.83
C GLU A 76 16.40 -4.23 -13.88
N GLU A 77 16.70 -5.03 -12.84
CA GLU A 77 16.29 -6.43 -12.76
C GLU A 77 14.76 -6.53 -12.69
N VAL A 78 14.13 -5.72 -11.84
CA VAL A 78 12.66 -5.72 -11.66
C VAL A 78 11.96 -5.38 -12.98
N SER A 79 12.40 -4.32 -13.66
CA SER A 79 11.78 -3.86 -14.90
C SER A 79 11.96 -4.88 -16.03
N SER A 80 13.17 -5.45 -16.18
CA SER A 80 13.47 -6.49 -17.16
C SER A 80 12.66 -7.76 -16.93
N GLY A 81 12.55 -8.20 -15.67
CA GLY A 81 11.74 -9.35 -15.28
C GLY A 81 10.25 -9.13 -15.57
N PHE A 82 9.75 -7.93 -15.26
CA PHE A 82 8.36 -7.56 -15.54
C PHE A 82 8.05 -7.51 -17.04
N GLN A 83 8.92 -6.88 -17.83
CA GLN A 83 8.81 -6.84 -19.28
C GLN A 83 8.79 -8.25 -19.89
N SER A 84 9.69 -9.13 -19.44
CA SER A 84 9.76 -10.52 -19.90
C SER A 84 8.50 -11.30 -19.55
N TRP A 85 7.94 -11.07 -18.35
CA TRP A 85 6.70 -11.71 -17.92
C TRP A 85 5.50 -11.26 -18.78
N ILE A 86 5.38 -9.96 -19.07
CA ILE A 86 4.35 -9.41 -19.96
C ILE A 86 4.43 -10.09 -21.33
N GLN A 87 5.62 -10.13 -21.94
CA GLN A 87 5.83 -10.72 -23.27
C GLN A 87 5.51 -12.23 -23.31
N SER A 88 5.71 -12.93 -22.20
CA SER A 88 5.44 -14.36 -22.09
C SER A 88 3.96 -14.68 -21.78
N ASN A 89 3.14 -13.70 -21.40
CA ASN A 89 1.74 -13.91 -20.98
C ASN A 89 0.71 -13.05 -21.75
N PRO A 90 0.81 -12.90 -23.09
CA PRO A 90 0.00 -11.95 -23.85
C PRO A 90 -1.51 -12.24 -23.81
N SER A 91 -1.90 -13.49 -23.49
CA SER A 91 -3.29 -13.96 -23.42
C SER A 91 -3.86 -14.09 -22.01
N SER A 92 -3.13 -13.67 -20.97
CA SER A 92 -3.69 -13.69 -19.62
C SER A 92 -4.88 -12.73 -19.57
N SER A 93 -6.00 -13.14 -18.96
CA SER A 93 -7.18 -12.28 -18.78
C SER A 93 -6.85 -10.99 -18.01
N LEU A 94 -5.77 -10.98 -17.25
CA LEU A 94 -5.23 -9.80 -16.56
C LEU A 94 -4.57 -8.79 -17.51
N LEU A 95 -4.11 -9.22 -18.69
CA LEU A 95 -3.48 -8.42 -19.73
C LEU A 95 -4.39 -8.18 -20.95
N ALA A 96 -5.51 -8.91 -21.05
CA ALA A 96 -6.47 -8.78 -22.14
C ALA A 96 -7.12 -7.37 -22.23
N ASP A 97 -7.17 -6.64 -21.10
CA ASP A 97 -7.63 -5.25 -21.03
C ASP A 97 -6.50 -4.21 -21.30
N GLY A 98 -5.31 -4.67 -21.71
CA GLY A 98 -4.11 -3.86 -21.81
C GLY A 98 -3.38 -3.71 -20.47
N ILE A 99 -2.09 -3.35 -20.52
CA ILE A 99 -1.35 -2.99 -19.30
C ILE A 99 -1.91 -1.66 -18.81
N ARG A 100 -2.49 -1.70 -17.61
CA ARG A 100 -3.00 -0.54 -16.88
C ARG A 100 -1.95 0.56 -16.74
N GLU A 101 -2.39 1.80 -16.71
CA GLU A 101 -1.51 2.96 -16.83
C GLU A 101 -0.37 2.95 -15.80
N PRO A 102 -0.61 2.67 -14.49
CA PRO A 102 0.46 2.63 -13.50
C PRO A 102 1.53 1.60 -13.86
N LEU A 103 1.13 0.39 -14.24
CA LEU A 103 2.07 -0.69 -14.57
C LEU A 103 2.80 -0.43 -15.90
N SER A 104 2.17 0.25 -16.86
CA SER A 104 2.77 0.52 -18.17
C SER A 104 4.05 1.35 -18.06
N ARG A 105 4.14 2.24 -17.08
CA ARG A 105 5.32 3.07 -16.81
C ARG A 105 6.45 2.27 -16.16
N LEU A 106 6.13 1.22 -15.41
CA LEU A 106 7.09 0.41 -14.63
C LEU A 106 7.84 -0.63 -15.45
N VAL A 107 7.59 -0.73 -16.75
CA VAL A 107 8.36 -1.61 -17.65
C VAL A 107 9.78 -1.10 -17.92
N THR A 108 10.05 0.16 -17.55
CA THR A 108 11.38 0.78 -17.66
C THR A 108 11.95 1.03 -16.27
N ALA A 109 13.28 0.94 -16.13
CA ALA A 109 13.96 1.19 -14.85
C ALA A 109 13.73 2.62 -14.34
N ASP A 110 13.71 3.61 -15.25
CA ASP A 110 13.43 5.01 -14.90
C ASP A 110 12.00 5.18 -14.39
N GLY A 111 11.02 4.60 -15.09
CA GLY A 111 9.62 4.67 -14.67
C GLY A 111 9.37 3.93 -13.35
N PHE A 112 9.99 2.75 -13.15
CA PHE A 112 9.96 2.05 -11.87
C PHE A 112 10.55 2.90 -10.74
N SER A 113 11.70 3.52 -10.98
CA SER A 113 12.39 4.35 -9.99
C SER A 113 11.61 5.62 -9.65
N ALA A 114 11.03 6.30 -10.65
CA ALA A 114 10.21 7.49 -10.44
C ALA A 114 8.97 7.16 -9.60
N PHE A 115 8.25 6.11 -9.96
CA PHE A 115 7.06 5.66 -9.25
C PHE A 115 7.37 5.23 -7.81
N THR A 116 8.45 4.47 -7.62
CA THR A 116 8.91 4.04 -6.30
C THR A 116 9.26 5.25 -5.43
N ASN A 117 10.04 6.20 -5.96
CA ASN A 117 10.38 7.42 -5.23
C ASN A 117 9.15 8.27 -4.90
N SER A 118 8.20 8.40 -5.82
CA SER A 118 6.96 9.14 -5.60
C SER A 118 6.12 8.47 -4.49
N GLY A 119 5.94 7.15 -4.53
CA GLY A 119 5.18 6.41 -3.52
C GLY A 119 5.80 6.51 -2.12
N PHE A 120 7.10 6.23 -2.00
CA PHE A 120 7.79 6.33 -0.71
C PHE A 120 7.92 7.78 -0.23
N GLY A 121 8.07 8.75 -1.14
CA GLY A 121 8.07 10.18 -0.81
C GLY A 121 6.74 10.61 -0.18
N LYS A 122 5.62 10.21 -0.78
CA LYS A 122 4.28 10.46 -0.22
C LYS A 122 4.04 9.73 1.09
N LEU A 123 4.48 8.48 1.21
CA LEU A 123 4.37 7.72 2.46
C LEU A 123 5.13 8.40 3.61
N ALA A 124 6.34 8.92 3.33
CA ALA A 124 7.14 9.64 4.32
C ALA A 124 6.54 11.00 4.70
N GLU A 125 5.95 11.73 3.75
CA GLU A 125 5.29 13.02 3.97
C GLU A 125 4.16 12.90 5.01
N ILE A 126 3.41 11.81 4.97
CA ILE A 126 2.19 11.61 5.76
C ILE A 126 2.38 10.73 7.00
N SER A 127 3.51 10.04 7.16
CA SER A 127 3.68 8.97 8.16
C SER A 127 3.34 9.41 9.59
N TYR A 128 3.96 10.50 10.05
CA TYR A 128 3.82 11.00 11.41
C TYR A 128 2.45 11.64 11.66
N GLY A 129 1.98 12.47 10.73
CA GLY A 129 0.69 13.16 10.87
C GLY A 129 -0.48 12.19 10.88
N GLU A 130 -0.40 11.12 10.10
CA GLU A 130 -1.49 10.15 10.00
C GLU A 130 -1.56 9.21 11.21
N ALA A 131 -0.42 8.83 11.80
CA ALA A 131 -0.42 8.05 13.04
C ALA A 131 -1.18 8.76 14.17
N ASP A 132 -0.99 10.07 14.31
CA ASP A 132 -1.66 10.89 15.32
C ASP A 132 -3.14 11.17 14.97
N SER A 133 -3.47 11.23 13.68
CA SER A 133 -4.85 11.27 13.19
C SER A 133 -5.60 10.00 13.61
N LEU A 134 -5.06 8.82 13.29
CA LEU A 134 -5.63 7.53 13.67
C LEU A 134 -5.77 7.36 15.19
N ALA A 135 -4.74 7.72 15.96
CA ALA A 135 -4.78 7.61 17.42
C ALA A 135 -5.88 8.48 18.03
N ARG A 136 -6.09 9.70 17.51
CA ARG A 136 -7.20 10.56 17.96
C ARG A 136 -8.56 9.96 17.61
N LYS A 137 -8.70 9.34 16.43
CA LYS A 137 -9.94 8.65 16.05
C LYS A 137 -10.24 7.48 16.97
N VAL A 138 -9.24 6.64 17.26
CA VAL A 138 -9.37 5.54 18.23
C VAL A 138 -9.87 6.09 19.58
N LYS A 139 -9.23 7.15 20.09
CA LYS A 139 -9.65 7.77 21.34
C LYS A 139 -11.08 8.32 21.28
N SER A 140 -11.51 8.94 20.18
CA SER A 140 -12.90 9.38 19.98
C SER A 140 -13.88 8.21 20.12
N LEU A 141 -13.59 7.08 19.48
CA LEU A 141 -14.42 5.88 19.55
C LEU A 141 -14.50 5.31 20.97
N GLU A 142 -13.41 5.33 21.74
CA GLU A 142 -13.41 4.95 23.17
C GLU A 142 -14.35 5.83 24.01
N HIS A 143 -14.54 7.10 23.61
CA HIS A 143 -15.44 8.05 24.26
C HIS A 143 -16.85 8.05 23.65
N ARG A 144 -17.17 7.08 22.77
CA ARG A 144 -18.48 6.95 22.09
C ARG A 144 -18.84 8.12 21.18
N GLU A 145 -17.82 8.80 20.70
CA GLU A 145 -17.96 9.88 19.74
C GLU A 145 -17.71 9.32 18.35
N TRP A 146 -18.77 9.24 17.54
CA TRP A 146 -18.64 8.85 16.15
C TRP A 146 -17.85 9.89 15.38
N THR A 147 -16.80 9.44 14.69
CA THR A 147 -15.99 10.27 13.79
C THR A 147 -15.91 9.57 12.44
N PRO A 148 -16.24 10.24 11.31
CA PRO A 148 -16.09 9.64 10.00
C PRO A 148 -14.61 9.46 9.62
N GLY A 149 -14.34 8.43 8.83
CA GLY A 149 -13.16 8.38 7.96
C GLY A 149 -12.14 7.27 8.24
N ASP A 150 -11.59 6.82 7.12
CA ASP A 150 -10.45 5.94 6.83
C ASP A 150 -9.08 6.61 7.04
N LEU A 151 -8.00 5.86 6.77
CA LEU A 151 -6.80 6.44 6.19
C LEU A 151 -7.18 7.37 5.01
N PRO A 152 -6.64 8.59 4.93
CA PRO A 152 -6.95 9.49 3.83
C PRO A 152 -6.55 8.84 2.50
N GLN A 153 -7.26 9.19 1.43
CA GLN A 153 -7.00 8.67 0.08
C GLN A 153 -5.50 8.73 -0.29
N LEU A 154 -4.81 9.81 0.07
CA LEU A 154 -3.37 9.95 -0.17
C LEU A 154 -2.54 8.85 0.55
N ALA A 155 -2.89 8.46 1.77
CA ALA A 155 -2.26 7.38 2.51
C ALA A 155 -2.53 6.01 1.89
N VAL A 156 -3.78 5.76 1.47
CA VAL A 156 -4.14 4.56 0.72
C VAL A 156 -3.35 4.49 -0.58
N CYS A 157 -3.28 5.57 -1.34
CA CYS A 157 -2.55 5.64 -2.60
C CYS A 157 -1.04 5.43 -2.41
N ALA A 158 -0.41 6.12 -1.44
CA ALA A 158 1.00 5.93 -1.14
C ALA A 158 1.31 4.47 -0.78
N THR A 159 0.46 3.88 0.08
CA THR A 159 0.57 2.48 0.49
C THR A 159 0.44 1.53 -0.70
N LEU A 160 -0.59 1.68 -1.53
CA LEU A 160 -0.78 0.88 -2.74
C LEU A 160 0.40 1.04 -3.71
N GLY A 161 0.90 2.25 -3.92
CA GLY A 161 2.05 2.52 -4.78
C GLY A 161 3.30 1.79 -4.35
N VAL A 162 3.69 1.89 -3.07
CA VAL A 162 4.87 1.18 -2.56
C VAL A 162 4.69 -0.34 -2.61
N LEU A 163 3.47 -0.84 -2.37
CA LEU A 163 3.18 -2.28 -2.45
C LEU A 163 3.20 -2.81 -3.89
N ILE A 164 2.80 -2.02 -4.89
CA ILE A 164 2.95 -2.39 -6.31
C ILE A 164 4.44 -2.58 -6.64
N ALA A 165 5.28 -1.60 -6.27
CA ALA A 165 6.72 -1.68 -6.50
C ALA A 165 7.34 -2.90 -5.80
N SER A 166 7.00 -3.14 -4.52
CA SER A 166 7.45 -4.31 -3.77
C SER A 166 6.98 -5.63 -4.38
N ALA A 167 5.75 -5.71 -4.88
CA ALA A 167 5.22 -6.93 -5.48
C ALA A 167 5.94 -7.26 -6.80
N LEU A 168 6.26 -6.25 -7.60
CA LEU A 168 7.07 -6.42 -8.81
C LEU A 168 8.49 -6.89 -8.46
N HIS A 169 9.10 -6.32 -7.42
CA HIS A 169 10.42 -6.76 -6.95
C HIS A 169 10.46 -8.24 -6.58
N ASN A 170 9.45 -8.71 -5.85
CA ASN A 170 9.33 -10.12 -5.47
C ASN A 170 8.79 -11.01 -6.60
N LYS A 171 8.74 -10.51 -7.84
CA LYS A 171 8.27 -11.24 -9.04
C LYS A 171 6.83 -11.77 -8.87
N ASN A 172 6.06 -11.15 -7.98
CA ASN A 172 4.65 -11.47 -7.72
C ASN A 172 3.74 -10.62 -8.61
N TYR A 173 3.87 -10.82 -9.92
CA TYR A 173 3.21 -9.98 -10.92
C TYR A 173 1.68 -10.00 -10.80
N ARG A 174 1.08 -11.16 -10.46
CA ARG A 174 -0.38 -11.25 -10.25
C ARG A 174 -0.87 -10.33 -9.12
N LEU A 175 -0.13 -10.28 -8.02
CA LEU A 175 -0.42 -9.36 -6.93
C LEU A 175 -0.24 -7.90 -7.36
N ALA A 176 0.85 -7.59 -8.08
CA ALA A 176 1.06 -6.24 -8.61
C ALA A 176 -0.10 -5.77 -9.51
N PHE A 177 -0.63 -6.65 -10.37
CA PHE A 177 -1.84 -6.36 -11.15
C PHE A 177 -3.06 -6.10 -10.29
N PHE A 178 -3.32 -6.94 -9.29
CA PHE A 178 -4.46 -6.75 -8.39
C PHE A 178 -4.36 -5.41 -7.64
N LEU A 179 -3.17 -5.09 -7.11
CA LEU A 179 -2.92 -3.84 -6.42
C LEU A 179 -3.03 -2.64 -7.37
N SER A 180 -2.57 -2.75 -8.61
CA SER A 180 -2.76 -1.70 -9.63
C SER A 180 -4.24 -1.48 -9.96
N ASN A 181 -5.06 -2.53 -9.99
CA ASN A 181 -6.50 -2.38 -10.18
C ASN A 181 -7.13 -1.63 -8.99
N TRP A 182 -6.67 -1.93 -7.77
CA TRP A 182 -7.13 -1.23 -6.57
C TRP A 182 -6.70 0.23 -6.60
N PHE A 183 -5.44 0.49 -6.95
CA PHE A 183 -4.86 1.82 -7.11
C PHE A 183 -5.67 2.71 -8.07
N GLU A 184 -6.04 2.19 -9.24
CA GLU A 184 -6.89 2.92 -10.19
C GLU A 184 -8.32 3.12 -9.68
N ARG A 185 -8.92 2.09 -9.04
CA ARG A 185 -10.29 2.19 -8.50
C ARG A 185 -10.42 3.25 -7.40
N VAL A 186 -9.37 3.47 -6.63
CA VAL A 186 -9.30 4.51 -5.59
C VAL A 186 -8.95 5.87 -6.19
N GLY A 187 -8.62 5.96 -7.49
CA GLY A 187 -8.31 7.23 -8.17
C GLY A 187 -6.90 7.76 -7.87
N CYS A 188 -5.93 6.86 -7.69
CA CYS A 188 -4.58 7.24 -7.28
C CYS A 188 -3.65 7.70 -8.42
N THR A 189 -4.07 7.57 -9.69
CA THR A 189 -3.25 7.87 -10.89
C THR A 189 -2.79 9.32 -10.97
N ASP A 190 -3.54 10.25 -10.39
CA ASP A 190 -3.19 11.68 -10.37
C ASP A 190 -2.30 12.05 -9.17
N LEU A 191 -2.08 11.12 -8.24
CA LEU A 191 -1.43 11.38 -6.94
C LEU A 191 0.02 10.87 -6.89
N ILE A 192 0.42 9.93 -7.76
CA ILE A 192 1.75 9.32 -7.80
C ILE A 192 2.22 9.23 -9.25
N VAL A 193 3.47 9.61 -9.50
CA VAL A 193 4.02 9.86 -10.84
C VAL A 193 4.84 8.69 -11.35
#